data_AF-A0A7K3PSM8-F1
#
_entry.id   AF-A0A7K3PSM8-F1
#
_cell.length_a   1.000
_cell.length_b   1.000
_cell.length_c   1.000
_cell.angle_alpha   90.00
_cell.angle_beta   90.00
_cell.angle_gamma   90.00
#
_symmetry.space_group_name_H-M   'P 1'
#
loop_
_entity.id
_entity.type
_entity.pdbx_description
1 polymer ?
#
loop_
_entity_poly.entity_id
_entity_poly.type
_entity_poly.pdbx_seq_one_letter_code
_entity_poly.pdbx_strand_id
1 'polypeptide(L)'
;GRYVCPRHGTVRPGPRAVADLDAGRFEPACPRCGAELSPGLVGEDAPADPRNVYATTKLAQEHLAAAWARTTGATAVSLRYHNVYGPRMPRDTPYAGVASFFRSALARGEAPR
;
A
#
# COMPACT_ATOMS: atom_id res chain seq x y z
N GLY A 1 4.28 4.33 -2.05
CA GLY A 1 5.45 3.50 -2.38
C GLY A 1 6.68 4.38 -2.53
N ARG A 2 7.87 3.79 -2.52
CA ARG A 2 9.12 4.49 -2.80
C ARG A 2 9.40 4.42 -4.31
N TYR A 3 9.74 5.55 -4.92
CA TYR A 3 10.00 5.64 -6.35
C TYR A 3 11.31 6.38 -6.60
N VAL A 4 12.02 6.00 -7.66
CA VAL A 4 13.28 6.62 -8.06
C VAL A 4 13.12 7.27 -9.43
N CYS A 5 13.42 8.55 -9.51
CA CYS A 5 13.58 9.29 -10.75
C CYS A 5 15.06 9.24 -11.16
N PRO A 6 15.38 8.98 -12.44
CA PRO A 6 16.77 8.96 -12.92
C PRO A 6 17.50 10.30 -12.75
N ARG A 7 16.77 11.41 -12.61
CA ARG A 7 17.34 12.76 -12.44
C ARG A 7 17.26 13.30 -11.02
N HIS A 8 16.25 12.92 -10.25
CA HIS A 8 15.94 13.54 -8.95
C HIS A 8 16.08 12.58 -7.76
N GLY A 9 16.52 11.35 -8.01
CA GLY A 9 16.65 10.34 -6.97
C GLY A 9 15.29 9.90 -6.41
N THR A 10 15.21 9.66 -5.10
CA THR A 10 13.96 9.23 -4.47
C THR A 10 12.91 10.34 -4.50
N VAL A 11 11.74 10.04 -5.07
CA VAL A 11 10.60 10.96 -5.14
C VAL A 11 9.32 10.29 -4.65
N ARG A 12 8.30 11.10 -4.37
CA ARG A 12 6.95 10.66 -3.99
C ARG A 12 5.95 11.22 -5.00
N PRO A 13 5.48 10.43 -5.97
CA PRO A 13 4.44 10.89 -6.87
C PRO A 13 3.12 11.06 -6.12
N GLY A 14 2.30 11.97 -6.63
CA GLY A 14 0.90 12.12 -6.21
C GLY A 14 0.03 10.95 -6.69
N PRO A 15 -1.30 11.06 -6.52
CA PRO A 15 -2.24 10.15 -7.17
C PRO A 15 -2.03 10.12 -8.69
N ARG A 16 -2.27 8.95 -9.30
CA ARG A 16 -2.23 8.80 -10.76
C ARG A 16 -3.41 9.57 -11.37
N ALA A 17 -3.17 10.26 -12.48
CA ALA A 17 -4.24 10.93 -13.20
C ALA A 17 -5.18 9.90 -13.83
N VAL A 18 -6.49 10.16 -13.79
CA VAL A 18 -7.50 9.28 -14.40
C VAL A 18 -7.23 9.10 -15.90
N ALA A 19 -6.88 10.18 -16.60
CA ALA A 19 -6.54 10.14 -18.02
C ALA A 19 -5.31 9.26 -18.34
N ASP A 20 -4.36 9.10 -17.41
CA ASP A 20 -3.23 8.18 -17.60
C ASP A 20 -3.70 6.74 -17.44
N LEU A 21 -4.53 6.46 -16.43
CA LEU A 21 -5.09 5.13 -16.20
C LEU A 21 -5.97 4.68 -17.37
N ASP A 22 -6.83 5.56 -17.89
CA ASP A 22 -7.70 5.28 -19.04
C ASP A 22 -6.89 5.00 -20.31
N ALA A 23 -5.70 5.61 -20.42
CA ALA A 23 -4.77 5.38 -21.52
C ALA A 23 -3.79 4.22 -21.27
N GLY A 24 -4.00 3.41 -20.23
CA GLY A 24 -3.16 2.25 -19.90
C GLY A 24 -1.78 2.60 -19.31
N ARG A 25 -1.55 3.85 -18.91
CA ARG A 25 -0.32 4.31 -18.25
C ARG A 25 -0.46 4.18 -16.74
N PHE A 26 -0.08 3.01 -16.22
CA PHE A 26 -0.18 2.73 -14.79
C PHE A 26 1.04 3.18 -13.97
N GLU A 27 2.18 3.50 -14.58
CA GLU A 27 3.32 3.99 -13.82
C GLU A 27 3.23 5.50 -13.56
N PRO A 28 3.41 5.95 -12.31
CA PRO A 28 3.36 7.37 -12.00
C PRO A 28 4.60 8.09 -12.52
N ALA A 29 4.41 9.34 -12.97
CA ALA A 29 5.49 10.19 -13.43
C ALA A 29 6.19 10.94 -12.28
N CYS A 30 7.44 11.34 -12.51
CA CYS A 30 8.18 12.19 -11.59
C CYS A 30 7.47 13.53 -11.40
N PRO A 31 7.15 13.96 -10.16
CA PRO A 31 6.44 15.22 -9.93
C PRO A 31 7.26 16.48 -10.29
N ARG A 32 8.55 16.32 -10.62
CA ARG A 32 9.46 17.43 -10.95
C ARG A 32 9.77 17.55 -12.45
N CYS A 33 9.89 16.44 -13.18
CA CYS A 33 10.25 16.46 -14.61
C CYS A 33 9.37 15.60 -15.51
N GLY A 34 8.36 14.92 -14.97
CA GLY A 34 7.48 14.04 -15.75
C GLY A 34 8.13 12.74 -16.24
N ALA A 35 9.41 12.48 -15.93
CA ALA A 35 10.07 11.23 -16.31
C ALA A 35 9.40 10.03 -15.64
N GLU A 36 9.41 8.89 -16.32
CA GLU A 36 8.98 7.61 -15.75
C GLU A 36 9.80 7.27 -14.50
N LEU A 37 9.13 6.68 -13.50
CA LEU A 37 9.71 6.32 -12.22
C LEU A 37 9.94 4.82 -12.15
N SER A 38 11.07 4.40 -11.58
CA SER A 38 11.24 3.00 -11.18
C SER A 38 10.76 2.77 -9.74
N PRO A 39 10.08 1.64 -9.45
CA PRO A 39 9.69 1.29 -8.10
C PRO A 39 10.92 0.93 -7.26
N GLY A 40 10.86 1.22 -5.96
CA GLY A 40 11.88 0.84 -4.99
C GLY A 40 11.28 0.20 -3.74
N LEU A 41 12.15 -0.40 -2.92
CA LEU A 41 11.78 -1.02 -1.65
C LEU A 41 11.30 0.05 -0.64
N VAL A 42 10.26 -0.28 0.13
CA VAL A 42 9.74 0.56 1.22
C VAL A 42 10.27 0.01 2.54
N GLY A 43 11.25 0.70 3.13
CA GLY A 43 11.74 0.39 4.48
C GLY A 43 10.81 0.90 5.59
N GLU A 44 11.05 0.47 6.82
CA GLU A 44 10.27 0.86 8.00
C GLU A 44 10.43 2.35 8.36
N ASP A 45 11.51 2.97 7.91
CA ASP A 45 11.85 4.39 8.06
C ASP A 45 11.18 5.29 7.01
N ALA A 46 10.49 4.71 6.02
CA ALA A 46 9.81 5.48 5.01
C ALA A 46 8.78 6.43 5.66
N PRO A 47 8.82 7.75 5.38
CA PRO A 47 7.89 8.68 6.00
C PRO A 47 6.43 8.30 5.77
N ALA A 48 5.64 8.26 6.84
CA ALA A 48 4.23 7.89 6.78
C ALA A 48 3.39 8.96 6.06
N ASP A 49 2.44 8.52 5.24
CA ASP A 49 1.48 9.36 4.51
C ASP A 49 0.13 8.62 4.45
N PRO A 50 -0.62 8.53 5.57
CA PRO A 50 -1.87 7.77 5.62
C PRO A 50 -2.96 8.50 4.83
N ARG A 51 -3.44 7.87 3.75
CA ARG A 51 -4.40 8.48 2.80
C ARG A 51 -5.86 8.11 3.04
N ASN A 52 -6.16 7.37 4.10
CA ASN A 52 -7.53 7.01 4.47
C ASN A 52 -7.62 6.75 5.99
N VAL A 53 -8.85 6.72 6.50
CA VAL A 53 -9.14 6.55 7.94
C VAL A 53 -8.52 5.27 8.50
N TYR A 54 -8.58 4.15 7.77
CA TYR A 54 -7.96 2.88 8.18
C TYR A 54 -6.44 3.01 8.37
N ALA A 55 -5.74 3.63 7.42
CA ALA A 55 -4.29 3.84 7.52
C ALA A 55 -3.94 4.78 8.69
N THR A 56 -4.75 5.82 8.90
CA THR A 56 -4.59 6.75 10.03
C THR A 56 -4.75 6.04 11.36
N THR A 57 -5.76 5.17 11.51
CA THR A 57 -5.97 4.44 12.77
C THR A 57 -4.85 3.43 13.03
N LYS A 58 -4.29 2.79 11.99
CA LYS A 58 -3.12 1.92 12.13
C LYS A 58 -1.87 2.66 12.58
N LEU A 59 -1.60 3.83 12.00
CA LEU A 59 -0.48 4.67 12.43
C LEU A 59 -0.66 5.14 13.89
N ALA A 60 -1.89 5.53 14.27
CA ALA A 60 -2.20 5.90 15.65
C ALA A 60 -1.96 4.73 16.64
N GLN A 61 -2.30 3.50 16.26
CA GLN A 61 -2.00 2.30 17.06
C GLN A 61 -0.50 2.12 17.31
N GLU A 62 0.35 2.36 16.31
CA GLU A 62 1.81 2.32 16.48
C GLU A 62 2.30 3.35 17.50
N HIS A 63 1.80 4.59 17.42
CA HIS A 63 2.16 5.65 18.36
C HIS A 63 1.71 5.35 19.79
N LEU A 64 0.49 4.83 19.95
CA LEU A 64 -0.04 4.45 21.26
C LEU A 64 0.75 3.30 21.88
N ALA A 65 1.05 2.25 21.12
CA ALA A 65 1.85 1.12 21.59
C ALA A 65 3.26 1.56 22.01
N ALA A 66 3.90 2.42 21.22
CA ALA A 66 5.22 2.95 21.54
C ALA A 66 5.21 3.85 22.79
N ALA A 67 4.18 4.66 22.98
CA ALA A 67 4.02 5.49 24.18
C ALA A 67 3.82 4.62 25.43
N TRP A 68 2.94 3.62 25.36
CA TRP A 68 2.71 2.69 26.46
C TRP A 68 3.98 1.92 26.85
N ALA A 69 4.70 1.38 25.86
CA ALA A 69 5.96 0.66 26.09
C ALA A 69 6.99 1.53 26.83
N ARG A 70 7.15 2.79 26.44
CA ARG A 70 8.05 3.75 27.14
C ARG A 70 7.62 4.04 28.57
N THR A 71 6.32 4.20 28.82
CA THR A 71 5.82 4.55 30.17
C THR A 71 5.88 3.39 31.14
N THR A 72 5.76 2.16 30.64
CA THR A 72 5.66 0.95 31.48
C THR A 72 6.95 0.14 31.55
N GLY A 73 7.90 0.37 30.64
CA GLY A 73 9.07 -0.50 30.46
C GLY A 73 8.73 -1.82 29.75
N ALA A 74 7.50 -2.01 29.27
CA ALA A 74 7.10 -3.18 28.50
C ALA A 74 7.66 -3.11 27.05
N THR A 75 7.54 -4.23 26.33
CA THR A 75 7.92 -4.31 24.91
C THR A 75 6.68 -4.49 24.04
N ALA A 76 6.63 -3.78 22.92
CA ALA A 76 5.60 -3.93 21.90
C ALA A 76 6.24 -4.13 20.52
N VAL A 77 5.59 -4.93 19.66
CA VAL A 77 6.00 -5.15 18.28
C VAL A 77 4.84 -4.77 17.36
N SER A 78 5.10 -3.88 16.40
CA SER A 78 4.15 -3.57 15.33
C SER A 78 4.54 -4.30 14.06
N LEU A 79 3.58 -5.00 13.45
CA LEU A 79 3.79 -5.71 12.20
C LEU A 79 2.99 -5.03 11.08
N ARG A 80 3.69 -4.44 10.12
CA ARG A 80 3.10 -3.77 8.95
C ARG A 80 2.89 -4.76 7.82
N TYR A 81 1.77 -5.49 7.87
CA TYR A 81 1.43 -6.43 6.81
C TYR A 81 1.20 -5.72 5.47
N HIS A 82 1.75 -6.30 4.41
CA HIS A 82 1.37 -5.99 3.04
C HIS A 82 0.12 -6.82 2.68
N ASN A 83 0.03 -7.32 1.44
CA ASN A 83 -1.07 -8.17 1.02
C ASN A 83 -0.92 -9.58 1.59
N VAL A 84 -1.76 -9.92 2.58
CA VAL A 84 -1.85 -11.28 3.13
C VAL A 84 -2.88 -12.09 2.35
N TYR A 85 -2.53 -13.31 1.96
CA TYR A 85 -3.40 -14.22 1.23
C TYR A 85 -3.16 -15.67 1.66
N GLY A 86 -4.15 -16.54 1.47
CA GLY A 86 -4.04 -17.97 1.78
C GLY A 86 -5.37 -18.65 2.13
N PRO A 87 -5.33 -19.90 2.63
CA PRO A 87 -6.50 -20.59 3.14
C PRO A 87 -7.25 -19.74 4.18
N ARG A 88 -8.59 -19.80 4.16
CA ARG A 88 -9.52 -19.00 5.00
C ARG A 88 -9.64 -17.52 4.68
N MET A 89 -8.98 -17.02 3.63
CA MET A 89 -9.25 -15.66 3.12
C MET A 89 -10.75 -15.54 2.73
N PRO A 90 -11.45 -14.46 3.16
CA PRO A 90 -12.89 -14.30 2.98
C PRO A 90 -13.33 -14.54 1.53
N ARG A 91 -14.38 -15.31 1.31
CA ARG A 91 -14.94 -15.55 -0.03
C ARG A 91 -16.13 -14.63 -0.25
N ASP A 92 -16.34 -14.23 -1.49
CA ASP A 92 -17.59 -13.65 -1.96
C ASP A 92 -18.04 -12.39 -1.19
N THR A 93 -17.06 -11.59 -0.75
CA THR A 93 -17.28 -10.29 -0.12
C THR A 93 -16.53 -9.19 -0.89
N PRO A 94 -17.16 -8.02 -1.10
CA PRO A 94 -16.52 -6.89 -1.80
C PRO A 94 -15.30 -6.32 -1.06
N TYR A 95 -15.13 -6.68 0.22
CA TYR A 95 -13.97 -6.28 1.03
C TYR A 95 -12.81 -7.28 0.99
N ALA A 96 -12.97 -8.40 0.28
CA ALA A 96 -11.88 -9.34 0.11
C ALA A 96 -10.86 -8.72 -0.87
N GLY A 97 -9.60 -8.65 -0.46
CA GLY A 97 -8.53 -8.10 -1.30
C GLY A 97 -8.45 -8.79 -2.68
N VAL A 98 -7.79 -8.16 -3.64
CA VAL A 98 -7.75 -8.57 -5.06
C VAL A 98 -7.47 -10.07 -5.28
N ALA A 99 -6.58 -10.66 -4.47
CA ALA A 99 -6.27 -12.08 -4.54
C ALA A 99 -7.49 -12.99 -4.27
N SER A 100 -8.38 -12.58 -3.36
CA SER A 100 -9.60 -13.31 -3.06
C SER A 100 -10.63 -13.20 -4.17
N PHE A 101 -10.77 -11.99 -4.72
CA PHE A 101 -11.66 -11.73 -5.84
C PHE A 101 -11.27 -12.59 -7.05
N PHE A 102 -9.97 -12.61 -7.41
CA PHE A 102 -9.44 -13.41 -8.52
C PHE A 102 -9.67 -14.91 -8.25
N ARG A 103 -9.33 -15.38 -7.05
CA ARG A 103 -9.54 -16.79 -6.67
C ARG A 103 -11.03 -17.18 -6.73
N SER A 104 -11.93 -16.33 -6.26
CA SER A 104 -13.38 -16.60 -6.30
C SER A 104 -13.93 -16.63 -7.73
N ALA A 105 -13.51 -15.69 -8.61
CA ALA A 105 -13.90 -15.71 -10.02
C ALA A 105 -13.40 -16.97 -10.74
N LEU A 106 -12.11 -17.30 -10.57
CA LEU A 106 -11.53 -18.52 -11.15
C LEU A 106 -12.22 -19.80 -10.65
N ALA A 107 -12.58 -19.86 -9.37
CA ALA A 107 -13.30 -21.01 -8.81
C ALA A 107 -14.71 -21.19 -9.40
N ARG A 108 -15.31 -20.13 -9.96
CA ARG A 108 -16.59 -20.18 -10.67
C ARG A 108 -16.46 -20.35 -12.19
N GLY A 109 -15.23 -20.40 -12.72
CA GLY A 109 -14.99 -20.43 -14.17
C GLY A 109 -15.27 -19.08 -14.85
N GLU A 110 -15.24 -17.99 -14.10
CA GLU A 110 -15.49 -16.63 -14.60
C GLU A 110 -14.17 -15.86 -14.76
N ALA A 111 -14.12 -14.94 -15.73
CA ALA A 111 -13.03 -13.97 -15.81
C ALA A 111 -13.14 -12.95 -14.66
N PRO A 112 -12.04 -12.67 -13.92
CA PRO A 112 -12.01 -11.57 -12.95
C PRO A 112 -12.34 -10.23 -13.64
N ARG A 113 -13.19 -9.41 -13.02
CA ARG A 113 -13.61 -8.09 -13.50
C ARG A 113 -13.19 -6.96 -12.58
#